data_AF-A0A357T689-F1
#
_entry.id   AF-A0A357T689-F1
#
_cell.length_a   1.000
_cell.length_b   1.000
_cell.length_c   1.000
_cell.angle_alpha   90.00
_cell.angle_beta   90.00
_cell.angle_gamma   90.00
#
_symmetry.space_group_name_H-M   'P 1'
#
loop_
_entity.id
_entity.type
_entity.pdbx_description
1 polymer ?
#
loop_
_entity_poly.entity_id
_entity_poly.type
_entity_poly.pdbx_seq_one_letter_code
_entity_poly.pdbx_strand_id
1 'polypeptide(L)' 'APTRTRLTMAEARAIALAKVPGTIVDEEEDDDSFDFEIKLHGKEYELEINAYTGVIEEFEVEDDD' A
#
# COMPACT_ATOMS: atom_id res chain seq x y z
N ALA A 1 5.76 1.16 -27.78
CA ALA A 1 4.70 0.83 -26.80
C ALA A 1 5.07 1.51 -25.49
N PRO A 2 4.13 2.04 -24.68
CA PRO A 2 4.50 2.49 -23.35
C PRO A 2 5.03 1.25 -22.63
N THR A 3 6.31 1.25 -22.28
CA THR A 3 6.83 0.32 -21.29
C THR A 3 5.98 0.52 -20.06
N ARG A 4 5.29 -0.54 -19.60
CA ARG A 4 4.55 -0.48 -18.34
C ARG A 4 5.59 -0.44 -17.24
N THR A 5 6.10 0.75 -16.99
CA THR A 5 7.10 1.04 -15.97
C THR A 5 6.42 0.84 -14.63
N ARG A 6 7.17 0.27 -13.68
CA ARG A 6 6.81 0.13 -12.28
C ARG A 6 6.19 1.44 -11.76
N LEU A 7 5.13 1.30 -10.97
CA LEU A 7 4.52 2.40 -10.23
C LEU A 7 5.58 3.07 -9.36
N THR A 8 5.38 4.35 -9.13
CA THR A 8 6.14 5.08 -8.11
C THR A 8 5.54 4.86 -6.74
N MET A 9 6.33 5.01 -5.67
CA MET A 9 5.83 5.02 -4.29
C MET A 9 4.65 5.99 -4.12
N ALA A 10 4.68 7.15 -4.77
CA ALA A 10 3.57 8.11 -4.71
C ALA A 10 2.26 7.59 -5.34
N GLU A 11 2.35 6.82 -6.43
CA GLU A 11 1.19 6.19 -7.04
C GLU A 11 0.66 5.03 -6.18
N ALA A 12 1.55 4.20 -5.66
CA ALA A 12 1.19 3.11 -4.75
C ALA A 12 0.55 3.64 -3.46
N ARG A 13 1.11 4.72 -2.89
CA ARG A 13 0.55 5.45 -1.75
C ARG A 13 -0.85 5.97 -2.01
N ALA A 14 -1.11 6.50 -3.21
CA ALA A 14 -2.45 6.96 -3.58
C ALA A 14 -3.45 5.80 -3.64
N ILE A 15 -3.03 4.62 -4.08
CA ILE A 15 -3.84 3.40 -4.08
C ILE A 15 -4.12 2.94 -2.64
N ALA A 16 -3.08 2.88 -1.80
CA ALA A 16 -3.19 2.50 -0.40
C ALA A 16 -4.15 3.42 0.38
N LEU A 17 -3.98 4.74 0.24
CA LEU A 17 -4.86 5.74 0.89
C LEU A 17 -6.28 5.79 0.31
N ALA A 18 -6.47 5.39 -0.95
CA ALA A 18 -7.81 5.22 -1.51
C ALA A 18 -8.53 4.01 -0.90
N LYS A 19 -7.79 2.98 -0.49
CA LYS A 19 -8.33 1.80 0.20
C LYS A 19 -8.57 2.06 1.68
N VAL A 20 -7.61 2.66 2.37
CA VAL A 20 -7.69 3.00 3.80
C VAL A 20 -7.38 4.49 3.95
N PRO A 21 -8.40 5.35 4.17
CA PRO A 21 -8.21 6.80 4.32
C PRO A 21 -7.67 7.15 5.72
N GLY A 22 -6.59 6.49 6.12
CA GLY A 22 -5.92 6.63 7.40
C GLY A 22 -4.60 7.39 7.29
N THR A 23 -3.73 7.15 8.27
CA THR A 23 -2.38 7.70 8.30
C THR A 23 -1.40 6.58 8.00
N ILE A 24 -0.65 6.70 6.90
CA ILE A 24 0.49 5.82 6.64
C ILE A 24 1.53 6.08 7.72
N VAL A 25 1.90 5.03 8.45
CA VAL A 25 2.93 5.05 9.48
C VAL A 25 4.22 4.42 9.01
N ASP A 26 4.13 3.50 8.05
CA ASP A 26 5.28 2.88 7.38
C ASP A 26 4.99 2.63 5.88
N GLU A 27 6.01 2.77 5.04
CA GLU A 27 5.94 2.52 3.60
C GLU A 27 7.28 1.94 3.10
N GLU A 28 7.26 0.73 2.56
CA GLU A 28 8.44 0.03 2.04
C GLU A 28 8.28 -0.31 0.54
N GLU A 29 9.41 -0.32 -0.17
CA GLU A 29 9.46 -0.67 -1.59
C GLU A 29 10.29 -1.95 -1.75
N ASP A 30 9.64 -3.02 -2.19
CA ASP A 30 10.23 -4.33 -2.50
C ASP A 30 10.30 -4.57 -4.01
N ASP A 31 11.14 -5.49 -4.48
CA ASP A 31 11.42 -5.70 -5.92
C ASP A 31 10.16 -5.71 -6.81
N ASP A 32 9.08 -6.35 -6.37
CA ASP A 32 7.84 -6.53 -7.12
C ASP A 32 6.57 -5.93 -6.47
N SER A 33 6.69 -5.36 -5.25
CA SER A 33 5.57 -4.84 -4.48
C SER A 33 5.91 -3.58 -3.67
N PHE A 34 4.87 -2.97 -3.11
CA PHE A 34 4.95 -1.87 -2.17
C PHE A 34 4.12 -2.23 -0.95
N ASP A 35 4.73 -2.16 0.22
CA ASP A 35 4.08 -2.45 1.49
C ASP A 35 3.73 -1.16 2.21
N PHE A 36 2.53 -1.12 2.78
CA PHE A 36 2.03 0.02 3.54
C PHE A 36 1.42 -0.43 4.85
N GLU A 37 1.85 0.20 5.93
CA GLU A 37 1.18 0.14 7.22
C GLU A 37 0.38 1.43 7.43
N ILE A 38 -0.94 1.30 7.60
CA ILE A 38 -1.86 2.43 7.76
C ILE A 38 -2.60 2.30 9.08
N LYS A 39 -2.58 3.34 9.91
CA LYS A 39 -3.39 3.39 11.13
C LYS A 39 -4.67 4.19 10.92
N LEU A 40 -5.80 3.61 11.32
CA LEU A 40 -7.11 4.26 11.27
C LEU A 40 -8.05 3.71 12.36
N HIS A 41 -8.53 4.59 13.23
CA HIS A 41 -9.51 4.26 14.28
C HIS A 41 -9.08 3.15 15.26
N GLY A 42 -7.81 3.15 15.69
CA GLY A 42 -7.28 2.13 16.61
C GLY A 42 -7.12 0.75 15.95
N LYS A 43 -6.94 0.75 14.63
CA LYS A 43 -6.61 -0.43 13.85
C LYS A 43 -5.41 -0.13 12.98
N GLU A 44 -4.61 -1.15 12.78
CA GLU A 44 -3.50 -1.20 11.85
C GLU A 44 -3.94 -1.98 10.61
N TYR A 45 -3.57 -1.46 9.44
CA TYR A 45 -3.91 -2.04 8.16
C TYR A 45 -2.62 -2.22 7.38
N GLU A 46 -2.30 -3.46 7.07
CA GLU A 46 -1.17 -3.81 6.21
C GLU A 46 -1.69 -4.04 4.79
N LEU A 47 -1.04 -3.43 3.80
CA LEU A 47 -1.37 -3.57 2.39
C LEU A 47 -0.11 -3.86 1.59
N GLU A 48 -0.12 -4.97 0.86
CA GLU A 48 0.87 -5.24 -0.19
C GLU A 48 0.26 -4.87 -1.55
N ILE A 49 0.95 -4.03 -2.31
CA ILE A 49 0.50 -3.54 -3.62
C ILE A 49 1.51 -3.94 -4.70
N ASN A 50 1.06 -4.71 -5.68
CA ASN A 50 1.88 -5.08 -6.82
C ASN A 50 2.44 -3.85 -7.56
N ALA A 51 3.76 -3.75 -7.63
CA ALA A 51 4.44 -2.55 -8.12
C ALA A 51 4.24 -2.30 -9.62
N TYR A 52 3.77 -3.28 -10.41
CA TYR A 52 3.57 -3.14 -11.86
C TYR A 52 2.10 -2.99 -12.27
N THR A 53 1.20 -3.49 -11.44
CA THR A 53 -0.23 -3.54 -11.76
C THR A 53 -1.07 -2.62 -10.87
N GLY A 54 -0.59 -2.29 -9.67
CA GLY A 54 -1.35 -1.54 -8.66
C GLY A 54 -2.45 -2.35 -8.00
N VAL A 55 -2.45 -3.68 -8.19
CA VAL A 55 -3.37 -4.58 -7.51
C VAL A 55 -2.91 -4.75 -6.07
N ILE A 56 -3.83 -4.63 -5.13
CA ILE A 56 -3.59 -4.98 -3.73
C ILE A 56 -3.58 -6.51 -3.65
N GLU A 57 -2.41 -7.09 -3.40
CA GLU A 57 -2.21 -8.54 -3.33
C GLU A 57 -2.58 -9.07 -1.94
N GLU A 58 -2.21 -8.33 -0.90
CA GLU A 58 -2.54 -8.65 0.50
C GLU A 58 -3.20 -7.46 1.21
N PHE A 59 -4.10 -7.76 2.14
CA PHE A 59 -4.80 -6.78 2.95
C PHE A 59 -5.16 -7.38 4.31
N GLU A 60 -4.41 -6.99 5.33
CA GLU A 60 -4.60 -7.47 6.70
C GLU A 60 -5.06 -6.32 7.61
N VAL A 61 -5.79 -6.68 8.67
CA VAL A 61 -6.32 -5.71 9.62
C VAL A 61 -6.13 -6.25 11.03
N GLU A 62 -5.37 -5.52 11.83
CA GLU A 62 -5.10 -5.83 13.23
C GLU A 62 -5.63 -4.72 14.15
N ASP A 63 -5.92 -5.07 15.40
CA ASP A 63 -6.27 -4.09 16.43
C ASP A 63 -4.96 -3.47 16.97
N ASP A 64 -4.89 -2.12 17.00
CA ASP A 64 -3.73 -1.33 17.44
C ASP A 64 -3.74 -1.17 18.98
N ASP A 65 -3.90 -2.29 19.72
CA ASP A 65 -4.09 -2.32 21.20
C ASP A 65 -2.79 -2.47 22.00
#